data_AF-A0A658KBN2-F1
#
_entry.id   AF-A0A658KBN2-F1
#
_cell.length_a   1.000
_cell.length_b   1.000
_cell.length_c   1.000
_cell.angle_alpha   90.00
_cell.angle_beta   90.00
_cell.angle_gamma   90.00
#
_symmetry.space_group_name_H-M   'P 1'
#
loop_
_entity.id
_entity.type
_entity.pdbx_description
1 polymer ?
#
loop_
_entity_poly.entity_id
_entity_poly.type
_entity_poly.pdbx_seq_one_letter_code
_entity_poly.pdbx_strand_id
1 'polypeptide(L)'
;MLPMADSGEPALKVSFLSELEGLSGRRAKANLPIWRQRAPFLLIWLLLLIATARPQWLGAPLPVAASGRDLLVAVDVSGSMDYPDMQWKSDEVSRLVLVQQLLGDFLEGR
;
A
#
# COMPACT_ATOMS: atom_id res chain seq x y z
N MET A 1 34.96 31.47 55.27
CA MET A 1 34.75 30.53 54.15
C MET A 1 33.25 30.43 53.93
N LEU A 2 32.75 30.85 52.77
CA LEU A 2 31.32 30.78 52.45
C LEU A 2 31.04 29.49 51.66
N PRO A 3 29.91 28.80 51.90
CA PRO A 3 29.59 27.55 51.24
C PRO A 3 29.23 27.79 49.77
N MET A 4 29.41 26.75 48.96
CA MET A 4 29.10 26.74 47.53
C MET A 4 27.57 26.74 47.34
N ALA A 5 27.04 27.79 46.70
CA ALA A 5 25.64 27.87 46.34
C ALA A 5 25.35 26.90 45.19
N ASP A 6 24.47 25.93 45.43
CA ASP A 6 23.92 25.04 44.42
C ASP A 6 22.75 25.74 43.72
N SER A 7 23.01 26.39 42.59
CA SER A 7 21.99 27.06 41.79
C SER A 7 21.40 26.06 40.78
N GLY A 8 20.51 25.19 41.27
CA GLY A 8 19.70 24.26 40.48
C GLY A 8 18.63 24.94 39.61
N GLU A 9 18.98 26.01 38.89
CA GLU A 9 18.04 26.70 38.01
C GLU A 9 18.02 26.07 36.60
N PRO A 10 16.84 25.89 35.99
CA PRO A 10 16.71 25.34 34.65
C PRO A 10 17.46 26.23 33.67
N ALA A 11 18.35 25.63 32.87
CA ALA A 11 19.23 26.35 31.97
C ALA A 11 18.43 27.10 30.90
N LEU A 12 18.11 28.36 31.19
CA LEU A 12 17.53 29.28 30.23
C LEU A 12 18.58 29.48 29.14
N LYS A 13 18.26 29.05 27.91
CA LYS A 13 19.14 29.21 26.75
C LYS A 13 19.15 30.68 26.31
N VAL A 14 19.90 31.49 27.04
CA VAL A 14 20.11 32.91 26.74
C VAL A 14 21.18 33.07 25.67
N SER A 15 20.96 33.98 24.73
CA SER A 15 21.85 34.28 23.60
C SER A 15 23.20 34.89 24.01
N PHE A 16 23.40 35.21 25.30
CA PHE A 16 24.65 35.77 25.83
C PHE A 16 25.70 34.71 26.20
N LEU A 17 25.38 33.42 26.07
CA LEU A 17 26.32 32.32 26.39
C LEU A 17 27.64 32.42 25.59
N SER A 18 27.56 32.87 24.34
CA SER A 18 28.72 33.08 23.48
C SER A 18 29.63 34.23 23.92
N GLU A 19 29.08 35.29 24.54
CA GLU A 19 29.88 36.39 25.10
C GLU A 19 30.61 35.96 26.38
N LEU A 20 29.97 35.16 27.23
CA LEU A 20 30.60 34.56 28.42
C LEU A 20 31.69 33.54 28.09
N GLU A 21 31.50 32.73 27.04
CA GLU A 21 32.52 31.78 26.58
C GLU A 21 33.78 32.50 26.07
N GLY A 22 33.60 33.66 25.43
CA GLY A 22 34.71 34.51 24.98
C GLY A 22 35.52 35.13 26.12
N LEU A 23 34.86 35.49 27.23
CA LEU A 23 35.50 36.11 28.39
C LEU A 23 36.12 35.10 29.37
N SER A 24 35.52 33.91 29.53
CA SER A 24 36.01 32.89 30.48
C SER A 24 36.99 31.88 29.88
N GLY A 25 37.16 31.87 28.56
CA GLY A 25 38.01 30.90 27.84
C GLY A 25 37.56 29.43 27.98
N ARG A 26 36.43 29.17 28.67
CA ARG A 26 35.87 27.85 28.89
C ARG A 26 34.54 27.72 28.17
N ARG A 27 34.56 26.92 27.11
CA ARG A 27 33.40 26.59 26.30
C ARG A 27 32.51 25.62 27.07
N ALA A 28 31.30 26.04 27.45
CA ALA A 28 30.28 25.17 28.00
C ALA A 28 29.60 24.41 26.86
N LYS A 29 30.33 23.47 26.25
CA LYS A 29 29.71 22.53 25.31
C LYS A 29 28.81 21.60 26.10
N ALA A 30 27.50 21.78 25.97
CA ALA A 30 26.53 20.76 26.35
C ALA A 30 26.80 19.53 25.48
N ASN A 31 27.58 18.58 26.01
CA ASN A 31 27.92 17.32 25.35
C ASN A 31 26.69 16.39 25.34
N LEU A 32 25.63 16.80 24.65
CA LEU A 32 24.51 15.91 24.40
C LEU A 32 24.94 14.87 23.37
N PRO A 33 24.65 13.58 23.61
CA PRO A 33 24.96 12.54 22.65
C PRO A 33 24.24 12.83 21.33
N ILE A 34 24.96 12.64 20.21
CA ILE A 34 24.57 13.05 18.85
C ILE A 34 23.16 12.60 18.46
N TRP A 35 22.72 11.42 18.94
CA TRP A 35 21.39 10.90 18.66
C TRP A 35 20.26 11.77 19.23
N ARG A 36 20.43 12.38 20.41
CA ARG A 36 19.45 13.29 21.02
C ARG A 36 19.28 14.59 20.23
N GLN A 37 20.36 15.06 19.60
CA GLN A 37 20.31 16.26 18.76
C GLN A 37 19.65 15.99 17.40
N ARG A 38 19.74 14.76 16.88
CA ARG A 38 19.20 14.37 15.56
C ARG A 38 17.78 13.81 15.61
N ALA A 39 17.36 13.24 16.74
CA ALA A 39 16.02 12.69 16.96
C ALA A 39 14.86 13.62 16.54
N PRO A 40 14.83 14.92 16.90
CA PRO A 40 13.70 15.78 16.53
C PRO A 40 13.61 16.01 15.01
N PHE A 41 14.73 16.12 14.30
CA PHE A 41 14.75 16.28 12.85
C PHE A 41 14.24 15.02 12.14
N LEU A 42 14.65 13.84 12.60
CA LEU A 42 14.17 12.56 12.07
C LEU A 42 12.66 12.39 12.33
N LEU A 43 12.18 12.78 13.51
CA LEU A 43 10.76 12.74 13.83
C LEU A 43 9.94 13.65 12.92
N ILE A 44 10.36 14.91 12.74
CA ILE A 44 9.69 15.86 11.83
C ILE A 44 9.69 15.32 10.40
N TRP A 45 10.81 14.78 9.92
CA TRP A 45 10.92 14.18 8.60
C TRP A 45 9.95 13.01 8.40
N LEU A 46 9.87 12.09 9.38
CA LEU A 46 8.94 10.96 9.34
C LEU A 46 7.48 11.42 9.33
N LEU A 47 7.14 12.44 10.13
CA LEU A 47 5.79 13.02 10.16
C LEU A 47 5.40 13.64 8.81
N LEU A 48 6.34 14.33 8.14
CA LEU A 48 6.11 14.87 6.80
C LEU A 48 5.86 13.76 5.78
N LEU A 49 6.65 12.67 5.81
CA LEU A 49 6.43 11.52 4.93
C LEU A 49 5.05 10.88 5.13
N ILE A 50 4.62 10.71 6.39
CA ILE A 50 3.31 10.12 6.69
C ILE A 50 2.18 11.05 6.21
N ALA A 51 2.32 12.36 6.40
CA ALA A 51 1.35 13.34 5.95
C ALA A 51 1.19 13.36 4.42
N THR A 52 2.30 13.22 3.68
CA THR A 52 2.28 13.20 2.20
C THR A 52 1.83 11.87 1.63
N ALA A 53 2.13 10.74 2.29
CA ALA A 53 1.75 9.41 1.85
C ALA A 53 0.22 9.17 1.83
N ARG A 54 -0.56 10.00 2.55
CA ARG A 54 -2.03 9.90 2.65
C ARG A 54 -2.49 8.45 2.86
N PRO A 55 -2.10 7.78 3.97
CA PRO A 55 -2.40 6.37 4.18
C PRO A 55 -3.91 6.12 4.06
N GLN A 56 -4.31 5.40 3.02
CA GLN A 56 -5.70 5.01 2.77
C GLN A 56 -5.91 3.61 3.34
N TRP A 57 -6.85 3.49 4.29
CA TRP A 57 -7.34 2.18 4.71
C TRP A 57 -8.45 1.77 3.74
N LEU A 58 -8.07 1.03 2.71
CA LEU A 58 -9.02 0.39 1.80
C LEU A 58 -9.74 -0.70 2.62
N GLY A 59 -11.06 -0.59 2.73
CA GLY A 59 -11.88 -1.52 3.51
C GLY A 59 -11.89 -2.93 2.94
N ALA A 60 -12.88 -3.73 3.32
CA ALA A 60 -13.04 -5.06 2.77
C ALA A 60 -13.12 -4.99 1.23
N PRO A 61 -12.48 -5.92 0.50
CA PRO A 61 -12.58 -5.97 -0.95
C PRO A 61 -14.05 -6.11 -1.33
N LEU A 62 -14.55 -5.21 -2.17
CA LEU A 62 -15.88 -5.38 -2.73
C LEU A 62 -15.86 -6.60 -3.66
N PRO A 63 -16.85 -7.49 -3.57
CA PRO A 63 -17.00 -8.54 -4.56
C PRO A 63 -17.16 -7.85 -5.92
N VAL A 64 -16.33 -8.24 -6.88
CA VAL A 64 -16.51 -7.84 -8.27
C VAL A 64 -17.90 -8.34 -8.63
N ALA A 65 -18.84 -7.42 -8.89
CA ALA A 65 -20.14 -7.81 -9.41
C ALA A 65 -19.85 -8.66 -10.65
N ALA A 66 -20.21 -9.94 -10.62
CA ALA A 66 -20.26 -10.75 -11.83
C ALA A 66 -21.15 -9.93 -12.76
N SER A 67 -20.55 -9.29 -13.77
CA SER A 67 -21.29 -8.49 -14.72
C SER A 67 -22.23 -9.47 -15.39
N GLY A 68 -23.50 -9.44 -14.97
CA GLY A 68 -24.60 -10.14 -15.60
C GLY A 68 -24.83 -9.50 -16.95
N ARG A 69 -23.86 -9.64 -17.85
CA ARG A 69 -24.01 -9.24 -19.23
C ARG A 69 -25.01 -10.22 -19.82
N ASP A 70 -26.14 -9.70 -20.28
CA ASP A 70 -27.07 -10.46 -21.10
C ASP A 70 -26.29 -11.08 -22.28
N LEU A 71 -26.21 -12.40 -22.29
CA LEU A 71 -25.53 -13.17 -23.33
C LEU A 71 -26.59 -13.78 -24.21
N LEU A 72 -26.75 -13.22 -25.41
CA LEU A 72 -27.53 -13.81 -26.47
C LEU A 72 -26.59 -14.62 -27.35
N VAL A 73 -26.81 -15.94 -27.42
CA VAL A 73 -26.07 -16.86 -28.28
C VAL A 73 -27.01 -17.34 -29.37
N ALA A 74 -26.63 -17.10 -30.63
CA ALA A 74 -27.35 -17.60 -31.80
C ALA A 74 -26.52 -18.70 -32.46
N VAL A 75 -27.15 -19.84 -32.75
CA VAL A 75 -26.52 -21.01 -33.37
C VAL A 75 -27.23 -21.29 -34.69
N ASP A 76 -26.46 -21.51 -35.76
CA ASP A 76 -27.00 -21.94 -37.05
C ASP A 76 -27.43 -23.42 -36.98
N VAL A 77 -28.52 -23.76 -37.67
CA VAL A 77 -29.06 -25.13 -37.76
C VAL A 77 -29.19 -25.55 -39.24
N SER A 78 -28.41 -24.93 -40.12
CA SER A 78 -28.32 -25.34 -41.52
C SER A 78 -27.80 -26.78 -41.68
N GLY A 79 -28.05 -27.41 -42.81
CA GLY A 79 -27.62 -28.79 -43.08
C GLY A 79 -26.10 -29.02 -42.94
N SER A 80 -25.28 -27.96 -42.99
CA SER A 80 -23.85 -28.04 -42.72
C SER A 80 -23.51 -28.42 -41.27
N MET A 81 -24.45 -28.24 -40.35
CA MET A 81 -24.27 -28.50 -38.92
C MET A 81 -24.46 -29.97 -38.53
N ASP A 82 -25.00 -30.79 -39.44
CA ASP A 82 -25.17 -32.24 -39.26
C ASP A 82 -23.95 -33.06 -39.71
N TYR A 83 -22.93 -32.39 -40.30
CA TYR A 83 -21.70 -33.07 -40.71
C TYR A 83 -20.94 -33.62 -39.49
N PRO A 84 -20.61 -34.92 -39.46
CA PRO A 84 -19.87 -35.55 -38.36
C PRO A 84 -18.36 -35.34 -38.55
N ASP A 85 -17.93 -34.08 -38.60
CA ASP A 85 -16.53 -33.70 -38.83
C ASP A 85 -15.83 -33.15 -37.57
N MET A 86 -16.47 -33.31 -36.40
CA MET A 86 -15.95 -32.88 -35.11
C MET A 86 -15.66 -34.09 -34.21
N GLN A 87 -14.69 -33.96 -33.31
CA GLN A 87 -14.36 -34.99 -32.33
C GLN A 87 -14.66 -34.51 -30.90
N TRP A 88 -15.32 -35.33 -30.11
CA TRP A 88 -15.58 -35.08 -28.70
C TRP A 88 -15.41 -36.36 -27.90
N LYS A 89 -14.55 -36.35 -26.87
CA LYS A 89 -14.25 -37.53 -26.01
C LYS A 89 -13.97 -38.82 -26.81
N SER A 90 -13.23 -38.68 -27.91
CA SER A 90 -12.87 -39.76 -28.85
C SER A 90 -14.00 -40.30 -29.73
N ASP A 91 -15.19 -39.70 -29.69
CA ASP A 91 -16.29 -39.98 -30.61
C ASP A 91 -16.36 -38.91 -31.71
N GLU A 92 -16.69 -39.32 -32.94
CA GLU A 92 -17.07 -38.39 -34.01
C GLU A 92 -18.50 -37.91 -33.80
N VAL A 93 -18.68 -36.59 -33.75
CA VAL A 93 -19.96 -35.93 -33.49
C VAL A 93 -20.23 -34.84 -34.52
N SER A 94 -21.50 -34.48 -34.68
CA SER A 94 -21.85 -33.35 -35.54
C SER A 94 -21.49 -32.01 -34.90
N ARG A 95 -21.29 -30.98 -35.73
CA ARG A 95 -21.02 -29.61 -35.26
C ARG A 95 -22.10 -29.11 -34.30
N LEU A 96 -23.36 -29.43 -34.57
CA LEU A 96 -24.48 -29.05 -33.71
C LEU A 96 -24.37 -29.69 -32.32
N VAL A 97 -24.02 -30.98 -32.26
CA VAL A 97 -23.86 -31.72 -30.99
C VAL A 97 -22.69 -31.16 -30.19
N LEU A 98 -21.56 -30.87 -30.84
CA LEU A 98 -20.42 -30.25 -30.18
C LEU A 98 -20.78 -28.91 -29.54
N VAL A 99 -21.51 -28.05 -30.27
CA VAL A 99 -21.95 -26.74 -29.76
C VAL A 99 -22.90 -26.90 -28.57
N GLN A 100 -23.84 -27.84 -28.62
CA GLN A 100 -24.75 -28.10 -27.49
C GLN A 100 -23.97 -28.50 -26.23
N GLN A 101 -22.96 -29.35 -26.37
CA GLN A 101 -22.15 -29.78 -25.24
C GLN A 101 -21.31 -28.62 -24.67
N LEU A 102 -20.67 -27.83 -25.52
CA LEU A 102 -19.89 -26.66 -25.09
C LEU A 102 -20.76 -25.60 -24.40
N LEU A 103 -21.97 -25.35 -24.90
CA LEU A 103 -22.92 -24.45 -24.25
C LEU A 103 -23.40 -25.03 -22.91
N GLY A 104 -23.64 -26.34 -22.83
CA GLY A 104 -24.00 -27.02 -21.58
C GLY A 104 -22.93 -26.84 -20.51
N ASP A 105 -21.67 -27.17 -20.84
CA ASP A 105 -20.53 -27.03 -19.94
C ASP A 105 -20.32 -25.55 -19.50
N PHE A 106 -20.56 -24.61 -20.41
CA PHE A 106 -20.46 -23.17 -20.13
C PHE A 106 -21.56 -22.65 -19.20
N LEU A 107 -22.78 -23.20 -19.29
CA LEU A 107 -23.90 -22.83 -18.42
C LEU A 107 -23.75 -23.44 -17.02
N GLU A 108 -23.16 -24.62 -16.89
CA GLU A 108 -22.93 -25.28 -15.59
C GLU A 108 -21.76 -24.65 -14.81
N GLY A 109 -20.75 -24.10 -15.50
CA GLY A 109 -19.59 -23.44 -14.90
C GLY A 109 -19.81 -22.01 -14.39
N ARG A 110 -21.06 -21.52 -14.36
CA ARG A 110 -21.45 -20.18 -13.90
C ARG A 110 -22.50 -20.24 -12.80
#